data_AF-A0A9D6Z953-F1
#
_entry.id   AF-A0A9D6Z953-F1
#
_cell.length_a   1.000
_cell.length_b   1.000
_cell.length_c   1.000
_cell.angle_alpha   90.00
_cell.angle_beta   90.00
_cell.angle_gamma   90.00
#
_symmetry.space_group_name_H-M   'P 1'
#
loop_
_entity.id
_entity.type
_entity.pdbx_description
1 polymer ?
#
loop_
_entity_poly.entity_id
_entity_poly.type
_entity_poly.pdbx_seq_one_letter_code
_entity_poly.pdbx_strand_id
1 'polypeptide(L)'
;MELSPDSPSPNPNHGGGGPLVVRIDGKERLLEGDDADVIQRLDQLLAREDPDILLTDWGDSYLLPRLMTMANRLCLPLALNGDPRRSIGARKPHSYFSYGRILSHAGSCTLSGRLHLDRHNSFALAETGLAGLIEQARVAKVDLQQMARTTTGTGITSMQLETACRDGLLIPYRKQEPETFKSALELLRTDQGGLVFAPIVGYHEQVGELDFSSMYPSIMTRFNISPETVNCRCCRHDPTARVPEIGHHTCRHRQGLVPRTLAPLLDKRARYKRLMTAATQPAERAVLDQRQTALKWLLVVSFGYLGYKNARFGRIEAHEAVTAYSRELLLQAKEVAEQQGYRLLHAIVDSLWLVKPGAVRTDYDRLAQAITERTGLSIGVEGVYHWIGFLPSRVNPLMPVPNQFVGLFDHGAMKIRGIEIRRSDAPPLVRRAQAEMLRCLSQARTLVELRERIPQALETIRAYRRYLQDGLATVEELAITKSLAKKPQTYRHQTLSMIAAQELLARGVPRKRVTRFITSSRTRRRLILQTVYGRWPDSMGPGAAMSRSMTTCF
;
A
#
# COMPACT_ATOMS: atom_id res chain seq x y z
N MET A 1 -20.68 -7.36 -17.01
CA MET A 1 -20.88 -6.06 -17.69
C MET A 1 -20.04 -5.00 -17.01
N GLU A 2 -19.41 -4.11 -17.78
CA GLU A 2 -18.63 -2.99 -17.26
C GLU A 2 -19.27 -1.65 -17.61
N LEU A 3 -19.28 -0.70 -16.68
CA LEU A 3 -19.78 0.66 -16.88
C LEU A 3 -18.72 1.69 -16.52
N SER A 4 -18.43 2.62 -17.42
CA SER A 4 -17.47 3.70 -17.17
C SER A 4 -17.98 5.03 -17.72
N PRO A 5 -17.80 6.14 -16.99
CA PRO A 5 -18.09 7.45 -17.55
C PRO A 5 -17.01 7.82 -18.55
N ASP A 6 -17.40 8.22 -19.75
CA ASP A 6 -16.50 8.88 -20.70
C ASP A 6 -16.41 10.36 -20.31
N SER A 7 -15.38 10.72 -19.55
CA SER A 7 -15.18 12.09 -19.06
C SER A 7 -13.79 12.59 -19.45
N PRO A 8 -13.66 13.84 -19.90
CA PRO A 8 -12.34 14.45 -20.11
C PRO A 8 -11.57 14.65 -18.79
N SER A 9 -12.26 14.56 -17.63
CA SER A 9 -11.62 14.57 -16.33
C SER A 9 -11.22 13.15 -15.89
N PRO A 10 -9.98 12.93 -15.40
CA PRO A 10 -9.58 11.64 -14.83
C PRO A 10 -10.34 11.28 -13.54
N ASN A 11 -11.12 12.19 -12.97
CA ASN A 11 -12.07 11.89 -11.90
C ASN A 11 -13.40 12.65 -12.14
N PRO A 12 -14.50 11.95 -12.44
CA PRO A 12 -15.79 12.57 -12.76
C PRO A 12 -16.42 13.29 -11.56
N ASN A 13 -15.97 13.00 -10.33
CA ASN A 13 -16.38 13.75 -9.13
C ASN A 13 -15.92 15.23 -9.15
N HIS A 14 -15.06 15.62 -10.09
CA HIS A 14 -14.43 16.94 -10.13
C HIS A 14 -14.67 17.74 -11.41
N GLY A 15 -15.42 17.21 -12.39
CA GLY A 15 -15.80 17.96 -13.58
C GLY A 15 -16.62 17.14 -14.56
N GLY A 16 -17.77 17.69 -14.96
CA GLY A 16 -18.52 17.39 -16.18
C GLY A 16 -19.09 15.98 -16.34
N GLY A 17 -20.39 15.89 -16.62
CA GLY A 17 -20.99 14.66 -17.16
C GLY A 17 -20.54 14.42 -18.60
N GLY A 18 -20.31 13.16 -18.93
CA GLY A 18 -20.15 12.71 -20.31
C GLY A 18 -20.92 11.40 -20.55
N PRO A 19 -20.83 10.84 -21.77
CA PRO A 19 -21.59 9.67 -22.17
C PRO A 19 -21.21 8.44 -21.34
N LEU A 20 -22.09 7.44 -21.33
CA LEU A 20 -21.88 6.21 -20.59
C LEU A 20 -21.30 5.15 -21.52
N VAL A 21 -20.10 4.68 -21.21
CA VAL A 21 -19.51 3.55 -21.92
C VAL A 21 -19.95 2.26 -21.22
N VAL A 22 -20.50 1.33 -22.00
CA VAL A 22 -20.88 -0.01 -21.56
C VAL A 22 -20.02 -1.03 -22.29
N ARG A 23 -19.33 -1.90 -21.55
CA ARG A 23 -18.55 -3.00 -22.11
C ARG A 23 -19.13 -4.36 -21.71
N ILE A 24 -19.39 -5.22 -22.69
CA ILE A 24 -19.89 -6.58 -22.50
C ILE A 24 -19.01 -7.50 -23.35
N ASP A 25 -18.37 -8.49 -22.73
CA ASP A 25 -17.47 -9.46 -23.37
C ASP A 25 -16.44 -8.82 -24.32
N GLY A 26 -15.83 -7.72 -23.86
CA GLY A 26 -14.82 -6.97 -24.61
C GLY A 26 -15.37 -6.04 -25.70
N LYS A 27 -16.67 -6.09 -26.01
CA LYS A 27 -17.32 -5.17 -26.96
C LYS A 27 -17.79 -3.92 -26.25
N GLU A 28 -17.34 -2.78 -26.75
CA GLU A 28 -17.68 -1.47 -26.22
C GLU A 28 -18.88 -0.88 -26.95
N ARG A 29 -19.80 -0.27 -26.19
CA ARG A 29 -20.95 0.47 -26.68
C ARG A 29 -21.01 1.80 -25.95
N LEU A 30 -21.02 2.88 -26.73
CA LEU A 30 -21.21 4.22 -26.19
C LEU A 30 -22.71 4.53 -26.15
N LEU A 31 -23.22 4.83 -24.96
CA LEU A 31 -24.57 5.31 -24.76
C LEU A 31 -24.56 6.84 -24.74
N GLU A 32 -24.86 7.40 -25.91
CA GLU A 32 -25.09 8.83 -26.14
C GLU A 32 -26.57 9.09 -26.40
N GLY A 33 -26.99 10.34 -26.15
CA GLY A 33 -28.37 10.78 -26.28
C GLY A 33 -28.76 11.68 -25.12
N ASP A 34 -30.05 11.99 -25.01
CA ASP A 34 -30.56 12.66 -23.82
C ASP A 34 -30.57 11.70 -22.60
N ASP A 35 -30.88 12.23 -21.43
CA ASP A 35 -30.88 11.43 -20.20
C ASP A 35 -31.92 10.27 -20.25
N ALA A 36 -32.98 10.38 -21.06
CA ALA A 36 -34.01 9.34 -21.19
C ALA A 36 -33.51 8.20 -22.09
N ASP A 37 -32.91 8.52 -23.22
CA ASP A 37 -32.28 7.56 -24.14
C ASP A 37 -31.22 6.70 -23.41
N VAL A 38 -30.37 7.35 -22.61
CA VAL A 38 -29.31 6.66 -21.86
C VAL A 38 -29.90 5.68 -20.86
N ILE A 39 -30.91 6.09 -20.09
CA ILE A 39 -31.53 5.23 -19.06
C ILE A 39 -32.29 4.07 -19.71
N GLN A 40 -33.10 4.30 -20.74
CA GLN A 40 -33.84 3.25 -21.43
C GLN A 40 -32.92 2.22 -22.09
N ARG A 41 -31.87 2.67 -22.79
CA ARG A 41 -30.91 1.77 -23.41
C ARG A 41 -30.14 0.96 -22.37
N LEU A 42 -29.74 1.59 -21.25
CA LEU A 42 -29.06 0.89 -20.17
C LEU A 42 -29.97 -0.17 -19.52
N ASP A 43 -31.23 0.16 -19.24
CA ASP A 43 -32.22 -0.78 -18.67
C ASP A 43 -32.44 -1.98 -19.60
N GLN A 44 -32.63 -1.74 -20.90
CA GLN A 44 -32.73 -2.79 -21.91
C GLN A 44 -31.49 -3.68 -21.96
N LEU A 45 -30.28 -3.11 -21.87
CA LEU A 45 -29.04 -3.88 -21.84
C LEU A 45 -28.93 -4.72 -20.56
N LEU A 46 -29.29 -4.17 -19.40
CA LEU A 46 -29.27 -4.90 -18.13
C LEU A 46 -30.26 -6.07 -18.15
N ALA A 47 -31.46 -5.86 -18.67
CA ALA A 47 -32.48 -6.90 -18.79
C ALA A 47 -32.08 -7.99 -19.81
N ARG A 48 -31.46 -7.60 -20.94
CA ARG A 48 -31.06 -8.53 -21.99
C ARG A 48 -29.88 -9.40 -21.59
N GLU A 49 -28.84 -8.79 -21.02
CA GLU A 49 -27.57 -9.48 -20.76
C GLU A 49 -27.52 -10.14 -19.37
N ASP A 50 -28.41 -9.72 -18.46
CA ASP A 50 -28.48 -10.15 -17.06
C ASP A 50 -27.12 -10.48 -16.39
N PRO A 51 -26.20 -9.50 -16.30
CA PRO A 51 -24.81 -9.78 -15.95
C PRO A 51 -24.58 -10.06 -14.45
N ASP A 52 -24.10 -11.24 -14.04
CA ASP A 52 -23.84 -11.55 -12.61
C ASP A 52 -22.98 -10.49 -11.89
N ILE A 53 -22.01 -9.91 -12.61
CA ILE A 53 -21.11 -8.87 -12.11
C ILE A 53 -21.30 -7.58 -12.90
N LEU A 54 -21.58 -6.51 -12.16
CA LEU A 54 -21.53 -5.14 -12.64
C LEU A 54 -20.26 -4.46 -12.12
N LEU A 55 -19.28 -4.32 -13.01
CA LEU A 55 -18.00 -3.68 -12.72
C LEU A 55 -18.06 -2.22 -13.15
N THR A 56 -17.69 -1.28 -12.29
CA THR A 56 -17.85 0.14 -12.57
C THR A 56 -16.60 0.94 -12.31
N ASP A 57 -16.45 2.04 -13.04
CA ASP A 57 -15.49 3.09 -12.72
C ASP A 57 -16.23 4.24 -12.02
N TRP A 58 -15.89 4.51 -10.76
CA TRP A 58 -16.53 5.53 -9.92
C TRP A 58 -18.02 5.27 -9.67
N GLY A 59 -18.44 4.00 -9.72
CA GLY A 59 -19.80 3.52 -9.46
C GLY A 59 -20.40 4.04 -8.18
N ASP A 60 -19.67 3.91 -7.08
CA ASP A 60 -20.15 4.25 -5.75
C ASP A 60 -20.22 5.76 -5.50
N SER A 61 -19.22 6.50 -5.98
CA SER A 61 -19.10 7.93 -5.70
C SER A 61 -19.91 8.81 -6.66
N TYR A 62 -20.12 8.36 -7.89
CA TYR A 62 -20.61 9.19 -8.99
C TYR A 62 -21.63 8.47 -9.86
N LEU A 63 -21.23 7.37 -10.50
CA LEU A 63 -21.96 6.83 -11.65
C LEU A 63 -23.33 6.26 -11.26
N LEU A 64 -23.42 5.35 -10.29
CA LEU A 64 -24.71 4.80 -9.89
C LEU A 64 -25.63 5.84 -9.22
N PRO A 65 -25.15 6.70 -8.29
CA PRO A 65 -25.97 7.79 -7.76
C PRO A 65 -26.55 8.71 -8.86
N ARG A 66 -25.75 9.03 -9.89
CA ARG A 66 -26.20 9.84 -11.03
C ARG A 66 -27.29 9.11 -11.82
N LEU A 67 -27.07 7.85 -12.21
CA LEU A 67 -28.03 7.08 -12.99
C LEU A 67 -29.35 6.89 -12.24
N MET A 68 -29.29 6.59 -10.95
CA MET A 68 -30.48 6.47 -10.10
C MET A 68 -31.25 7.81 -10.00
N THR A 69 -30.53 8.92 -9.87
CA THR A 69 -31.14 10.26 -9.82
C THR A 69 -31.81 10.61 -11.15
N MET A 70 -31.17 10.29 -12.28
CA MET A 70 -31.72 10.49 -13.63
C MET A 70 -32.99 9.66 -13.83
N ALA A 71 -32.94 8.35 -13.56
CA ALA A 71 -34.08 7.44 -13.70
C ALA A 71 -35.27 7.90 -12.85
N ASN A 72 -35.04 8.25 -11.58
CA ASN A 72 -36.09 8.75 -10.69
C ASN A 72 -36.71 10.06 -11.17
N ARG A 73 -35.89 11.02 -11.63
CA ARG A 73 -36.37 12.31 -12.15
C ARG A 73 -37.23 12.13 -13.40
N LEU A 74 -36.87 11.17 -14.26
CA LEU A 74 -37.57 10.87 -15.51
C LEU A 74 -38.72 9.87 -15.36
N CYS A 75 -38.91 9.30 -14.16
CA CYS A 75 -39.87 8.22 -13.89
C CYS A 75 -39.67 7.00 -14.83
N LEU A 76 -38.41 6.69 -15.18
CA LEU A 76 -38.05 5.57 -16.03
C LEU A 76 -37.54 4.39 -15.19
N PRO A 77 -37.80 3.14 -15.60
CA PRO A 77 -37.24 1.97 -14.93
C PRO A 77 -35.72 1.90 -15.12
N LEU A 78 -35.03 1.40 -14.09
CA LEU A 78 -33.61 1.05 -14.17
C LEU A 78 -33.32 -0.15 -13.25
N ALA A 79 -33.34 -1.35 -13.81
CA ALA A 79 -33.19 -2.62 -13.11
C ALA A 79 -31.72 -2.93 -12.76
N LEU A 80 -31.12 -2.14 -11.85
CA LEU A 80 -29.75 -2.40 -11.37
C LEU A 80 -29.67 -3.70 -10.54
N ASN A 81 -30.67 -3.97 -9.69
CA ASN A 81 -30.74 -5.21 -8.95
C ASN A 81 -31.11 -6.39 -9.86
N GLY A 82 -30.52 -7.55 -9.61
CA GLY A 82 -31.01 -8.82 -10.16
C GLY A 82 -32.27 -9.33 -9.45
N ASP A 83 -32.48 -8.98 -8.17
CA ASP A 83 -33.75 -9.22 -7.48
C ASP A 83 -34.60 -7.94 -7.44
N PRO A 84 -35.67 -7.82 -8.26
CA PRO A 84 -36.47 -6.61 -8.36
C PRO A 84 -37.26 -6.31 -7.07
N ARG A 85 -37.39 -7.28 -6.15
CA ARG A 85 -38.12 -7.10 -4.88
C ARG A 85 -37.28 -6.46 -3.79
N ARG A 86 -35.97 -6.34 -4.00
CA ARG A 86 -35.03 -5.79 -3.02
C ARG A 86 -34.68 -4.35 -3.38
N SER A 87 -34.52 -3.51 -2.35
CA SER A 87 -33.96 -2.18 -2.51
C SER A 87 -32.45 -2.25 -2.70
N ILE A 88 -31.89 -1.30 -3.44
CA ILE A 88 -30.44 -1.10 -3.52
C ILE A 88 -29.92 -0.73 -2.13
N GLY A 89 -28.88 -1.45 -1.67
CA GLY A 89 -28.24 -1.15 -0.39
C GLY A 89 -27.38 0.10 -0.52
N ALA A 90 -27.51 1.03 0.43
CA ALA A 90 -26.73 2.26 0.46
C ALA A 90 -26.04 2.42 1.82
N ARG A 91 -24.72 2.67 1.80
CA ARG A 91 -23.95 3.04 2.99
C ARG A 91 -23.41 4.45 2.82
N LYS A 92 -23.57 5.28 3.85
CA LYS A 92 -23.07 6.66 3.85
C LYS A 92 -21.54 6.69 3.79
N PRO A 93 -20.95 7.70 3.13
CA PRO A 93 -19.51 7.92 3.16
C PRO A 93 -19.05 8.12 4.61
N HIS A 94 -17.87 7.60 4.93
CA HIS A 94 -17.27 7.76 6.25
C HIS A 94 -15.76 7.93 6.13
N SER A 95 -15.17 8.52 7.17
CA SER A 95 -13.73 8.71 7.25
C SER A 95 -13.19 8.12 8.55
N TYR A 96 -12.05 7.45 8.49
CA TYR A 96 -11.37 6.87 9.65
C TYR A 96 -9.90 7.29 9.68
N PHE A 97 -9.22 7.16 10.81
CA PHE A 97 -7.80 7.49 10.95
C PHE A 97 -6.95 6.21 10.94
N SER A 98 -5.91 6.16 10.12
CA SER A 98 -4.98 5.04 9.99
C SER A 98 -3.57 5.55 9.69
N TYR A 99 -2.58 5.12 10.47
CA TYR A 99 -1.15 5.44 10.27
C TYR A 99 -0.87 6.95 10.05
N GLY A 100 -1.41 7.83 10.90
CA GLY A 100 -1.17 9.27 10.77
C GLY A 100 -1.96 9.96 9.66
N ARG A 101 -2.75 9.22 8.88
CA ARG A 101 -3.56 9.74 7.78
C ARG A 101 -5.03 9.47 8.09
N ILE A 102 -5.92 10.40 7.72
CA ILE A 102 -7.34 10.04 7.60
C ILE A 102 -7.45 9.11 6.37
N LEU A 103 -8.47 8.29 6.20
CA LEU A 103 -8.83 7.59 4.96
C LEU A 103 -10.34 7.77 4.80
N SER A 104 -10.82 7.99 3.59
CA SER A 104 -12.21 8.34 3.31
C SER A 104 -12.76 7.34 2.32
N HIS A 105 -13.78 6.60 2.72
CA HIS A 105 -14.57 5.80 1.79
C HIS A 105 -15.67 6.69 1.21
N ALA A 106 -15.83 6.64 -0.11
CA ALA A 106 -17.07 7.08 -0.71
C ALA A 106 -18.23 6.28 -0.08
N GLY A 107 -19.46 6.78 -0.20
CA GLY A 107 -20.62 5.94 0.08
C GLY A 107 -20.53 4.64 -0.73
N SER A 108 -21.32 3.63 -0.40
CA SER A 108 -21.32 2.41 -1.20
C SER A 108 -22.72 2.02 -1.61
N CYS A 109 -22.81 1.51 -2.83
CA CYS A 109 -23.99 0.94 -3.42
C CYS A 109 -23.80 -0.58 -3.53
N THR A 110 -24.71 -1.36 -2.95
CA THR A 110 -24.69 -2.83 -3.07
C THR A 110 -25.96 -3.29 -3.76
N LEU A 111 -25.80 -4.17 -4.74
CA LEU A 111 -26.92 -4.71 -5.51
C LEU A 111 -27.33 -6.07 -4.96
N SER A 112 -28.62 -6.39 -5.05
CA SER A 112 -29.18 -7.69 -4.68
C SER A 112 -29.40 -8.53 -5.93
N GLY A 113 -29.02 -9.81 -5.89
CA GLY A 113 -29.05 -10.69 -7.07
C GLY A 113 -27.99 -10.37 -8.13
N ARG A 114 -27.16 -9.34 -7.92
CA ARG A 114 -26.04 -8.94 -8.77
C ARG A 114 -24.88 -8.43 -7.92
N LEU A 115 -23.65 -8.65 -8.35
CA LEU A 115 -22.45 -8.18 -7.64
C LEU A 115 -21.99 -6.84 -8.23
N HIS A 116 -22.08 -5.75 -7.45
CA HIS A 116 -21.50 -4.47 -7.84
C HIS A 116 -20.11 -4.27 -7.25
N LEU A 117 -19.14 -4.10 -8.15
CA LEU A 117 -17.73 -3.83 -7.81
C LEU A 117 -17.29 -2.51 -8.44
N ASP A 118 -16.77 -1.58 -7.63
CA ASP A 118 -16.22 -0.31 -8.10
C ASP A 118 -14.68 -0.36 -8.10
N ARG A 119 -14.06 -0.15 -9.26
CA ARG A 119 -12.61 -0.17 -9.45
C ARG A 119 -11.89 0.94 -8.70
N HIS A 120 -12.56 2.06 -8.44
CA HIS A 120 -11.99 3.24 -7.79
C HIS A 120 -12.35 3.35 -6.30
N ASN A 121 -13.25 2.50 -5.79
CA ASN A 121 -13.61 2.42 -4.37
C ASN A 121 -13.29 1.04 -3.73
N SER A 122 -12.44 0.24 -4.37
CA SER A 122 -12.03 -1.07 -3.85
C SER A 122 -10.51 -1.27 -3.84
N PHE A 123 -9.90 -1.15 -2.66
CA PHE A 123 -8.48 -1.46 -2.46
C PHE A 123 -8.20 -2.94 -2.75
N ALA A 124 -9.05 -3.85 -2.25
CA ALA A 124 -8.87 -5.28 -2.45
C ALA A 124 -8.89 -5.66 -3.94
N LEU A 125 -9.84 -5.12 -4.71
CA LEU A 125 -9.91 -5.39 -6.14
C LEU A 125 -8.71 -4.81 -6.89
N ALA A 126 -8.31 -3.57 -6.58
CA ALA A 126 -7.19 -2.91 -7.24
C ALA A 126 -5.85 -3.66 -7.03
N GLU A 127 -5.63 -4.17 -5.81
CA GLU A 127 -4.36 -4.82 -5.46
C GLU A 127 -4.32 -6.33 -5.76
N THR A 128 -5.48 -6.99 -5.85
CA THR A 128 -5.54 -8.45 -5.93
C THR A 128 -6.30 -8.99 -7.14
N GLY A 129 -6.95 -8.12 -7.92
CA GLY A 129 -7.85 -8.53 -8.99
C GLY A 129 -9.09 -9.28 -8.48
N LEU A 130 -9.93 -9.73 -9.41
CA LEU A 130 -11.19 -10.38 -9.08
C LEU A 130 -10.99 -11.74 -8.38
N ALA A 131 -10.03 -12.54 -8.85
CA ALA A 131 -9.78 -13.85 -8.26
C ALA A 131 -9.23 -13.73 -6.82
N GLY A 132 -8.43 -12.69 -6.56
CA GLY A 132 -7.93 -12.37 -5.23
C GLY A 132 -9.03 -11.86 -4.31
N LEU A 133 -9.90 -10.96 -4.78
CA LEU A 133 -11.04 -10.48 -4.00
C LEU A 133 -11.99 -11.63 -3.59
N ILE A 134 -12.29 -12.54 -4.52
CA ILE A 134 -13.08 -13.75 -4.23
C ILE A 134 -12.39 -14.62 -3.18
N GLU A 135 -11.07 -14.81 -3.31
CA GLU A 135 -10.29 -15.55 -2.34
C GLU A 135 -10.38 -14.92 -0.93
N GLN A 136 -10.22 -13.60 -0.82
CA GLN A 136 -10.35 -12.87 0.46
C GLN A 136 -11.74 -13.02 1.06
N ALA A 137 -12.80 -12.81 0.27
CA ALA A 137 -14.18 -12.94 0.73
C ALA A 137 -14.47 -14.35 1.26
N ARG A 138 -13.99 -15.38 0.55
CA ARG A 138 -14.16 -16.79 0.94
C ARG A 138 -13.46 -17.15 2.23
N VAL A 139 -12.20 -16.74 2.42
CA VAL A 139 -11.46 -17.04 3.66
C VAL A 139 -11.96 -16.20 4.83
N ALA A 140 -12.37 -14.96 4.57
CA ALA A 140 -12.90 -14.06 5.60
C ALA A 140 -14.36 -14.34 5.97
N LYS A 141 -15.09 -15.12 5.16
CA LYS A 141 -16.55 -15.32 5.28
C LYS A 141 -17.32 -14.01 5.28
N VAL A 142 -16.87 -13.07 4.45
CA VAL A 142 -17.51 -11.76 4.24
C VAL A 142 -18.09 -11.75 2.83
N ASP A 143 -19.28 -11.19 2.67
CA ASP A 143 -19.89 -10.97 1.35
C ASP A 143 -18.91 -10.25 0.39
N LEU A 144 -18.93 -10.62 -0.90
CA LEU A 144 -17.96 -10.12 -1.87
C LEU A 144 -18.02 -8.59 -2.04
N GLN A 145 -19.22 -8.02 -2.11
CA GLN A 145 -19.40 -6.57 -2.28
C GLN A 145 -18.95 -5.81 -1.03
N GLN A 146 -19.13 -6.41 0.15
CA GLN A 146 -18.63 -5.86 1.40
C GLN A 146 -17.10 -6.01 1.52
N MET A 147 -16.52 -7.15 1.16
CA MET A 147 -15.08 -7.38 1.19
C MET A 147 -14.35 -6.41 0.26
N ALA A 148 -14.95 -6.09 -0.89
CA ALA A 148 -14.40 -5.11 -1.83
C ALA A 148 -14.21 -3.73 -1.21
N ARG A 149 -15.04 -3.35 -0.21
CA ARG A 149 -15.13 -2.00 0.34
C ARG A 149 -14.68 -1.88 1.78
N THR A 150 -14.28 -2.98 2.40
CA THR A 150 -13.82 -3.00 3.78
C THR A 150 -12.30 -3.11 3.86
N THR A 151 -11.75 -2.72 5.00
CA THR A 151 -10.32 -2.85 5.23
C THR A 151 -9.94 -4.32 5.39
N THR A 152 -8.74 -4.69 4.98
CA THR A 152 -8.19 -6.03 5.18
C THR A 152 -8.23 -6.48 6.65
N GLY A 153 -8.13 -5.54 7.61
CA GLY A 153 -8.27 -5.84 9.04
C GLY A 153 -9.68 -6.29 9.44
N THR A 154 -10.72 -5.84 8.73
CA THR A 154 -12.09 -6.36 8.88
C THR A 154 -12.15 -7.83 8.47
N GLY A 155 -11.48 -8.18 7.36
CA GLY A 155 -11.31 -9.57 6.93
C GLY A 155 -10.67 -10.43 8.03
N ILE A 156 -9.53 -10.01 8.58
CA ILE A 156 -8.87 -10.72 9.70
C ILE A 156 -9.78 -10.88 10.92
N THR A 157 -10.49 -9.82 11.31
CA THR A 157 -11.44 -9.89 12.43
C THR A 157 -12.53 -10.93 12.17
N SER A 158 -13.11 -10.94 10.96
CA SER A 158 -14.14 -11.91 10.58
C SER A 158 -13.64 -13.35 10.67
N MET A 159 -12.40 -13.59 10.24
CA MET A 159 -11.75 -14.90 10.35
C MET A 159 -11.55 -15.34 11.80
N GLN A 160 -11.07 -14.44 12.65
CA GLN A 160 -10.87 -14.72 14.07
C GLN A 160 -12.21 -14.98 14.77
N LEU A 161 -13.27 -14.24 14.39
CA LEU A 161 -14.63 -14.49 14.89
C LEU A 161 -15.16 -15.86 14.45
N GLU A 162 -14.97 -16.24 13.18
CA GLU A 162 -15.35 -17.57 12.70
C GLU A 162 -14.61 -18.68 13.44
N THR A 163 -13.29 -18.53 13.61
CA THR A 163 -12.48 -19.51 14.34
C THR A 163 -12.92 -19.58 15.80
N ALA A 164 -13.20 -18.45 16.45
CA ALA A 164 -13.70 -18.42 17.82
C ALA A 164 -15.07 -19.11 17.96
N CYS A 165 -16.02 -18.82 17.05
CA CYS A 165 -17.33 -19.45 17.04
C CYS A 165 -17.23 -20.97 16.83
N ARG A 166 -16.44 -21.41 15.84
CA ARG A 166 -16.24 -22.83 15.54
C ARG A 166 -15.64 -23.58 16.73
N ASP A 167 -14.72 -22.94 17.43
CA ASP A 167 -14.00 -23.55 18.55
C ASP A 167 -14.72 -23.34 19.90
N GLY A 168 -15.95 -22.82 19.90
CA GLY A 168 -16.76 -22.62 21.10
C GLY A 168 -16.21 -21.57 22.08
N LEU A 169 -15.41 -20.62 21.59
CA LEU A 169 -14.79 -19.58 22.41
C LEU A 169 -15.72 -18.38 22.60
N LEU A 170 -15.80 -17.87 23.83
CA LEU A 170 -16.54 -16.66 24.12
C LEU A 170 -15.88 -15.43 23.45
N ILE A 171 -16.68 -14.70 22.70
CA ILE A 171 -16.25 -13.50 21.99
C ILE A 171 -16.58 -12.28 22.87
N PRO A 172 -15.59 -11.45 23.23
CA PRO A 172 -15.85 -10.28 24.06
C PRO A 172 -16.77 -9.31 23.32
N TYR A 173 -17.89 -8.95 23.97
CA TYR A 173 -18.84 -7.97 23.44
C TYR A 173 -18.18 -6.59 23.23
N ARG A 174 -17.38 -6.17 24.23
CA ARG A 174 -16.51 -4.99 24.17
C ARG A 174 -15.10 -5.38 24.56
N LYS A 175 -14.11 -4.80 23.90
CA LYS A 175 -12.72 -4.93 24.32
C LYS A 175 -12.53 -4.14 25.62
N GLN A 176 -12.03 -4.82 26.66
CA GLN A 176 -11.81 -4.21 27.97
C GLN A 176 -10.32 -4.00 28.26
N GLU A 177 -9.45 -4.90 27.79
CA GLU A 177 -8.02 -4.88 28.12
C GLU A 177 -7.18 -4.84 26.84
N PRO A 178 -6.82 -3.65 26.34
CA PRO A 178 -5.86 -3.53 25.23
C PRO A 178 -4.42 -3.84 25.64
N GLU A 179 -4.09 -3.61 26.90
CA GLU A 179 -2.76 -3.68 27.48
C GLU A 179 -2.87 -3.70 29.02
N THR A 180 -1.92 -4.33 29.70
CA THR A 180 -1.75 -4.25 31.15
C THR A 180 -0.91 -3.03 31.55
N PHE A 181 -1.02 -2.60 32.82
CA PHE A 181 -0.21 -1.49 33.29
C PHE A 181 1.28 -1.82 33.20
N LYS A 182 2.07 -0.89 32.65
CA LYS A 182 3.53 -0.97 32.55
C LYS A 182 4.15 0.28 33.15
N SER A 183 5.28 0.09 33.83
CA SER A 183 6.09 1.24 34.26
C SER A 183 6.72 1.95 33.05
N ALA A 184 7.13 3.21 33.22
CA ALA A 184 7.85 3.94 32.16
C ALA A 184 9.13 3.21 31.72
N LEU A 185 9.85 2.58 32.66
CA LEU A 185 11.06 1.80 32.35
C LEU A 185 10.74 0.54 31.55
N GLU A 186 9.62 -0.11 31.85
CA GLU A 186 9.16 -1.27 31.11
C GLU A 186 8.75 -0.89 29.68
N LEU A 187 7.99 0.20 29.51
CA LEU A 187 7.63 0.71 28.19
C LEU A 187 8.87 0.98 27.31
N LEU A 188 9.93 1.59 27.85
CA LEU A 188 11.17 1.83 27.11
C LEU A 188 11.86 0.53 26.65
N ARG A 189 11.65 -0.58 27.37
CA ARG A 189 12.22 -1.88 27.02
C ARG A 189 11.33 -2.65 26.05
N THR A 190 10.01 -2.60 26.23
CA THR A 190 9.08 -3.45 25.48
C THR A 190 8.54 -2.80 24.21
N ASP A 191 8.35 -1.47 24.19
CA ASP A 191 7.85 -0.71 23.03
C ASP A 191 8.96 -0.46 22.00
N GLN A 192 9.43 -1.55 21.40
CA GLN A 192 10.44 -1.55 20.37
C GLN A 192 9.90 -2.12 19.05
N GLY A 193 10.27 -1.46 17.95
CA GLY A 193 9.97 -1.92 16.60
C GLY A 193 10.85 -3.09 16.14
N GLY A 194 10.80 -3.36 14.84
CA GLY A 194 11.73 -4.29 14.19
C GLY A 194 13.15 -3.73 14.16
N LEU A 195 14.13 -4.63 14.07
CA LEU A 195 15.54 -4.28 14.08
C LEU A 195 15.95 -3.66 12.73
N VAL A 196 16.79 -2.63 12.78
CA VAL A 196 17.34 -1.96 11.60
C VAL A 196 18.84 -1.78 11.80
N PHE A 197 19.63 -2.38 10.90
CA PHE A 197 21.06 -2.11 10.80
C PHE A 197 21.26 -0.97 9.81
N ALA A 198 21.99 0.06 10.21
CA ALA A 198 22.29 1.18 9.32
C ALA A 198 23.01 0.67 8.05
N PRO A 199 22.56 1.06 6.84
CA PRO A 199 23.22 0.63 5.61
C PRO A 199 24.64 1.21 5.50
N ILE A 200 25.55 0.42 4.95
CA ILE A 200 26.87 0.91 4.52
C ILE A 200 26.67 1.78 3.27
N VAL A 201 26.71 3.09 3.46
CA VAL A 201 26.51 4.09 2.40
C VAL A 201 27.49 3.88 1.25
N GLY A 202 27.00 3.99 0.03
CA GLY A 202 27.78 3.82 -1.19
C GLY A 202 27.15 2.81 -2.13
N TYR A 203 27.87 2.54 -3.23
CA TYR A 203 27.47 1.58 -4.24
C TYR A 203 28.26 0.28 -4.08
N HIS A 204 27.57 -0.85 -4.21
CA HIS A 204 28.11 -2.19 -3.99
C HIS A 204 27.68 -3.11 -5.14
N GLU A 205 28.50 -4.10 -5.48
CA GLU A 205 28.22 -5.13 -6.49
C GLU A 205 27.95 -6.49 -5.85
N GLN A 206 27.32 -7.39 -6.60
CA GLN A 206 27.16 -8.81 -6.24
C GLN A 206 26.47 -9.01 -4.88
N VAL A 207 25.55 -8.11 -4.54
CA VAL A 207 24.83 -8.14 -3.27
C VAL A 207 23.64 -9.07 -3.40
N GLY A 208 23.49 -10.06 -2.52
CA GLY A 208 22.28 -10.86 -2.39
C GLY A 208 21.30 -10.20 -1.42
N GLU A 209 20.03 -10.11 -1.81
CA GLU A 209 18.93 -9.75 -0.90
C GLU A 209 18.15 -10.99 -0.50
N LEU A 210 18.11 -11.24 0.80
CA LEU A 210 17.36 -12.32 1.43
C LEU A 210 16.21 -11.72 2.24
N ASP A 211 15.01 -12.30 2.14
CA ASP A 211 13.79 -11.80 2.79
C ASP A 211 12.96 -12.93 3.43
N PHE A 212 12.53 -12.72 4.68
CA PHE A 212 11.73 -13.71 5.40
C PHE A 212 10.31 -13.79 4.82
N SER A 213 9.88 -15.00 4.47
CA SER A 213 8.54 -15.23 3.95
C SER A 213 7.48 -15.06 5.03
N SER A 214 6.74 -13.94 4.97
CA SER A 214 5.64 -13.65 5.91
C SER A 214 6.11 -13.71 7.37
N MET A 215 7.24 -13.06 7.68
CA MET A 215 7.94 -13.17 8.97
C MET A 215 6.99 -13.06 10.18
N TYR A 216 6.24 -11.98 10.31
CA TYR A 216 5.42 -11.74 11.50
C TYR A 216 4.29 -12.77 11.70
N PRO A 217 3.45 -13.10 10.70
CA PRO A 217 2.50 -14.21 10.84
C PRO A 217 3.16 -15.56 11.17
N SER A 218 4.33 -15.85 10.59
CA SER A 218 5.10 -17.07 10.88
C SER A 218 5.61 -17.07 12.33
N ILE A 219 6.04 -15.92 12.86
CA ILE A 219 6.40 -15.74 14.28
C ILE A 219 5.17 -15.99 15.16
N MET A 220 4.01 -15.40 14.85
CA MET A 220 2.80 -15.58 15.64
C MET A 220 2.40 -17.05 15.73
N THR A 221 2.44 -17.77 14.61
CA THR A 221 2.07 -19.18 14.56
C THR A 221 3.09 -20.08 15.24
N ARG A 222 4.39 -19.90 14.98
CA ARG A 222 5.48 -20.70 15.55
C ARG A 222 5.62 -20.54 17.06
N PHE A 223 5.56 -19.31 17.55
CA PHE A 223 5.73 -19.00 18.97
C PHE A 223 4.39 -18.83 19.71
N ASN A 224 3.30 -19.27 19.09
CA ASN A 224 1.96 -19.31 19.68
C ASN A 224 1.52 -17.97 20.30
N ILE A 225 1.72 -16.87 19.56
CA ILE A 225 1.47 -15.51 20.05
C ILE A 225 0.03 -15.09 19.75
N SER A 226 -0.74 -14.87 20.80
CA SER A 226 -2.16 -14.49 20.79
C SER A 226 -2.49 -13.75 22.10
N PRO A 227 -3.54 -12.90 22.16
CA PRO A 227 -3.89 -12.16 23.37
C PRO A 227 -4.06 -13.01 24.63
N GLU A 228 -4.59 -14.22 24.48
CA GLU A 228 -4.88 -15.17 25.57
C GLU A 228 -3.72 -16.13 25.87
N THR A 229 -2.70 -16.18 25.02
CA THR A 229 -1.51 -17.02 25.23
C THR A 229 -0.34 -16.21 25.77
N VAL A 230 -0.23 -14.92 25.41
CA VAL A 230 0.77 -14.02 25.98
C VAL A 230 0.48 -13.77 27.46
N ASN A 231 1.53 -13.86 28.28
CA ASN A 231 1.51 -13.68 29.72
C ASN A 231 0.46 -14.55 30.43
N CYS A 232 0.23 -15.76 29.91
CA CYS A 232 -0.72 -16.71 30.47
C CYS A 232 -0.30 -17.19 31.87
N ARG A 233 -1.26 -17.53 32.73
CA ARG A 233 -0.96 -17.93 34.12
C ARG A 233 -0.14 -19.22 34.22
N CYS A 234 -0.37 -20.18 33.32
CA CYS A 234 0.23 -21.51 33.39
C CYS A 234 1.73 -21.56 33.09
N CYS A 235 2.26 -20.63 32.27
CA CYS A 235 3.67 -20.67 31.84
C CYS A 235 4.54 -19.58 32.48
N ARG A 236 4.07 -18.91 33.55
CA ARG A 236 4.78 -17.79 34.19
C ARG A 236 6.19 -18.14 34.67
N HIS A 237 6.38 -19.36 35.15
CA HIS A 237 7.64 -19.84 35.68
C HIS A 237 8.37 -20.80 34.73
N ASP A 238 7.87 -20.97 33.50
CA ASP A 238 8.49 -21.81 32.49
C ASP A 238 9.58 -21.01 31.75
N PRO A 239 10.87 -21.36 31.91
CA PRO A 239 11.96 -20.65 31.23
C PRO A 239 11.92 -20.82 29.71
N THR A 240 11.30 -21.90 29.20
CA THR A 240 11.21 -22.18 27.76
C THR A 240 10.08 -21.40 27.07
N ALA A 241 9.18 -20.81 27.85
CA ALA A 241 8.06 -20.00 27.37
C ALA A 241 8.43 -18.53 27.15
N ARG A 242 9.63 -18.10 27.56
CA ARG A 242 10.03 -16.70 27.57
C ARG A 242 10.18 -16.11 26.17
N VAL A 243 9.74 -14.87 26.04
CA VAL A 243 10.00 -14.04 24.87
C VAL A 243 11.41 -13.44 24.99
N PRO A 244 12.22 -13.41 23.92
CA PRO A 244 13.55 -12.80 23.94
C PRO A 244 13.51 -11.33 24.37
N GLU A 245 14.59 -10.86 25.00
CA GLU A 245 14.84 -9.45 25.39
C GLU A 245 13.86 -8.80 26.39
N ILE A 246 12.65 -9.35 26.56
CA ILE A 246 11.58 -8.73 27.34
C ILE A 246 11.00 -9.70 28.38
N GLY A 247 10.24 -9.17 29.34
CA GLY A 247 9.68 -9.94 30.46
C GLY A 247 8.44 -10.78 30.14
N HIS A 248 8.04 -10.88 28.86
CA HIS A 248 6.83 -11.60 28.46
C HIS A 248 7.08 -13.10 28.27
N HIS A 249 6.01 -13.88 28.27
CA HIS A 249 6.05 -15.31 27.93
C HIS A 249 4.82 -15.73 27.13
N THR A 250 4.90 -16.86 26.44
CA THR A 250 3.83 -17.41 25.60
C THR A 250 3.39 -18.79 26.08
N CYS A 251 2.12 -19.13 25.88
CA CYS A 251 1.60 -20.40 26.36
C CYS A 251 2.20 -21.60 25.60
N ARG A 252 2.57 -22.65 26.34
CA ARG A 252 3.05 -23.94 25.78
C ARG A 252 2.04 -25.08 25.87
N HIS A 253 0.92 -24.88 26.57
CA HIS A 253 -0.08 -25.94 26.82
C HIS A 253 -1.31 -25.89 25.91
N ARG A 254 -1.62 -24.72 25.34
CA ARG A 254 -2.77 -24.54 24.44
C ARG A 254 -2.40 -23.66 23.25
N GLN A 255 -3.00 -23.92 22.10
CA GLN A 255 -2.82 -23.06 20.92
C GLN A 255 -3.75 -21.85 20.97
N GLY A 256 -3.21 -20.68 20.67
CA GLY A 256 -3.96 -19.43 20.60
C GLY A 256 -4.88 -19.34 19.38
N LEU A 257 -5.88 -18.47 19.47
CA LEU A 257 -6.82 -18.14 18.42
C LEU A 257 -6.13 -17.54 17.19
N VAL A 258 -5.19 -16.60 17.41
CA VAL A 258 -4.45 -15.96 16.30
C VAL A 258 -3.63 -17.00 15.52
N PRO A 259 -2.79 -17.84 16.15
CA PRO A 259 -2.12 -18.95 15.48
C PRO A 259 -3.06 -19.88 14.72
N ARG A 260 -4.17 -20.31 15.35
CA ARG A 260 -5.17 -21.18 14.70
C ARG A 260 -5.81 -20.54 13.47
N THR A 261 -6.03 -19.24 13.51
CA THR A 261 -6.61 -18.48 12.38
C THR A 261 -5.61 -18.33 11.23
N LEU A 262 -4.33 -18.07 11.55
CA LEU A 262 -3.31 -17.71 10.55
C LEU A 262 -2.60 -18.91 9.92
N ALA A 263 -2.41 -20.02 10.64
CA ALA A 263 -1.70 -21.18 10.12
C ALA A 263 -2.29 -21.74 8.81
N PRO A 264 -3.62 -21.95 8.68
CA PRO A 264 -4.22 -22.39 7.42
C PRO A 264 -3.98 -21.43 6.26
N LEU A 265 -3.85 -20.12 6.54
CA LEU A 265 -3.60 -19.10 5.53
C LEU A 265 -2.16 -19.13 5.03
N LEU A 266 -1.21 -19.33 5.94
CA LEU A 266 0.20 -19.52 5.59
C LEU A 266 0.36 -20.76 4.69
N ASP A 267 -0.23 -21.88 5.08
CA ASP A 267 -0.17 -23.13 4.32
C ASP A 267 -0.80 -22.98 2.93
N LYS A 268 -1.99 -22.36 2.88
CA LYS A 268 -2.69 -22.13 1.61
C LYS A 268 -1.90 -21.19 0.69
N ARG A 269 -1.30 -20.13 1.24
CA ARG A 269 -0.44 -19.21 0.47
C ARG A 269 0.81 -19.91 -0.04
N ALA A 270 1.46 -20.73 0.79
CA ALA A 270 2.62 -21.52 0.38
C ALA A 270 2.26 -22.51 -0.73
N ARG A 271 1.08 -23.13 -0.66
CA ARG A 271 0.55 -23.97 -1.74
C ARG A 271 0.34 -23.19 -3.04
N TYR A 272 -0.29 -22.02 -3.01
CA TYR A 272 -0.47 -21.21 -4.21
C TYR A 272 0.85 -20.77 -4.84
N LYS A 273 1.86 -20.42 -4.04
CA LYS A 273 3.20 -20.14 -4.56
C LYS A 273 3.81 -21.35 -5.28
N ARG A 274 3.72 -22.56 -4.70
CA ARG A 274 4.21 -23.79 -5.33
C ARG A 274 3.50 -24.08 -6.67
N LEU A 275 2.17 -23.98 -6.69
CA LEU A 275 1.38 -24.15 -7.91
C LEU A 275 1.75 -23.11 -8.97
N MET A 276 1.97 -21.85 -8.57
CA MET A 276 2.35 -20.77 -9.47
C MET A 276 3.72 -21.02 -10.13
N THR A 277 4.66 -21.62 -9.41
CA THR A 277 5.96 -22.04 -9.96
C THR A 277 5.81 -23.19 -10.96
N ALA A 278 4.87 -24.12 -10.73
CA ALA A 278 4.62 -25.26 -11.61
C ALA A 278 3.72 -24.93 -12.82
N ALA A 279 2.97 -23.82 -12.77
CA ALA A 279 2.02 -23.44 -13.81
C ALA A 279 2.73 -23.09 -15.13
N THR A 280 2.29 -23.71 -16.23
CA THR A 280 2.82 -23.49 -17.58
C THR A 280 2.06 -22.39 -18.33
N GLN A 281 0.76 -22.22 -18.02
CA GLN A 281 -0.09 -21.24 -18.69
C GLN A 281 -0.05 -19.87 -18.01
N PRO A 282 0.19 -18.77 -18.76
CA PRO A 282 0.21 -17.42 -18.18
C PRO A 282 -1.08 -17.02 -17.45
N ALA A 283 -2.24 -17.42 -17.99
CA ALA A 283 -3.54 -17.11 -17.40
C ALA A 283 -3.73 -17.77 -16.03
N GLU A 284 -3.35 -19.05 -15.90
CA GLU A 284 -3.39 -19.76 -14.62
C GLU A 284 -2.44 -19.12 -13.60
N ARG A 285 -1.22 -18.81 -14.03
CA ARG A 285 -0.23 -18.13 -13.19
C ARG A 285 -0.73 -16.79 -12.67
N ALA A 286 -1.41 -16.00 -13.52
CA ALA A 286 -2.02 -14.73 -13.13
C ALA A 286 -3.12 -14.90 -12.07
N VAL A 287 -3.98 -15.92 -12.20
CA VAL A 287 -5.03 -16.23 -11.20
C VAL A 287 -4.43 -16.67 -9.87
N LEU A 288 -3.39 -17.51 -9.90
CA LEU A 288 -2.68 -17.94 -8.70
C LEU A 288 -1.96 -16.78 -8.00
N ASP A 289 -1.39 -15.86 -8.78
CA ASP A 289 -0.75 -14.65 -8.25
C ASP A 289 -1.76 -13.73 -7.55
N GLN A 290 -2.93 -13.51 -8.17
CA GLN A 290 -4.05 -12.79 -7.56
C GLN A 290 -4.45 -13.40 -6.21
N ARG A 291 -4.61 -14.73 -6.15
CA ARG A 291 -4.99 -15.45 -4.92
C ARG A 291 -3.91 -15.42 -3.83
N GLN A 292 -2.63 -15.63 -4.17
CA GLN A 292 -1.57 -15.55 -3.16
C GLN A 292 -1.38 -14.12 -2.64
N THR A 293 -1.56 -13.11 -3.50
CA THR A 293 -1.48 -11.69 -3.13
C THR A 293 -2.62 -11.30 -2.19
N ALA A 294 -3.83 -11.82 -2.43
CA ALA A 294 -4.95 -11.70 -1.51
C ALA A 294 -4.64 -12.20 -0.10
N LEU A 295 -4.06 -13.40 0.01
CA LEU A 295 -3.64 -13.96 1.31
C LEU A 295 -2.47 -13.20 1.92
N LYS A 296 -1.51 -12.73 1.10
CA LYS A 296 -0.40 -11.87 1.54
C LYS A 296 -0.92 -10.64 2.26
N TRP A 297 -1.91 -9.94 1.70
CA TRP A 297 -2.47 -8.74 2.30
C TRP A 297 -3.13 -9.02 3.65
N LEU A 298 -3.92 -10.10 3.77
CA LEU A 298 -4.52 -10.52 5.04
C LEU A 298 -3.43 -10.78 6.09
N LEU A 299 -2.42 -11.57 5.72
CA LEU A 299 -1.29 -11.90 6.57
C LEU A 299 -0.50 -10.66 7.02
N VAL A 300 -0.18 -9.73 6.10
CA VAL A 300 0.59 -8.52 6.43
C VAL A 300 -0.14 -7.63 7.44
N VAL A 301 -1.48 -7.53 7.33
CA VAL A 301 -2.27 -6.67 8.22
C VAL A 301 -2.46 -7.30 9.60
N SER A 302 -2.37 -8.63 9.74
CA SER A 302 -2.57 -9.32 11.03
C SER A 302 -1.64 -8.79 12.14
N PHE A 303 -0.40 -8.43 11.82
CA PHE A 303 0.56 -7.87 12.77
C PHE A 303 0.17 -6.49 13.30
N GLY A 304 -0.12 -5.56 12.39
CA GLY A 304 -0.60 -4.23 12.79
C GLY A 304 -1.92 -4.31 13.54
N TYR A 305 -2.77 -5.29 13.20
CA TYR A 305 -4.04 -5.51 13.87
C TYR A 305 -3.87 -6.07 15.29
N LEU A 306 -2.83 -6.87 15.54
CA LEU A 306 -2.52 -7.38 16.88
C LEU A 306 -2.24 -6.25 17.88
N GLY A 307 -1.58 -5.17 17.45
CA GLY A 307 -1.34 -3.97 18.26
C GLY A 307 -2.43 -2.89 18.14
N TYR A 308 -3.49 -3.12 17.36
CA TYR A 308 -4.50 -2.10 17.13
C TYR A 308 -5.47 -1.99 18.30
N LYS A 309 -5.63 -0.78 18.84
CA LYS A 309 -6.49 -0.54 20.01
C LYS A 309 -7.92 -1.05 19.85
N ASN A 310 -8.52 -0.97 18.65
CA ASN A 310 -9.90 -1.42 18.42
C ASN A 310 -9.98 -2.86 17.86
N ALA A 311 -8.86 -3.56 17.67
CA ALA A 311 -8.89 -4.96 17.27
C ALA A 311 -9.46 -5.80 18.42
N ARG A 312 -10.50 -6.60 18.12
CA ARG A 312 -11.21 -7.40 19.12
C ARG A 312 -10.31 -8.45 19.78
N PHE A 313 -9.44 -9.07 18.98
CA PHE A 313 -8.43 -10.03 19.43
C PHE A 313 -7.00 -9.45 19.30
N GLY A 314 -6.84 -8.16 19.63
CA GLY A 314 -5.54 -7.49 19.67
C GLY A 314 -5.11 -7.18 21.10
N ARG A 315 -3.81 -7.29 21.38
CA ARG A 315 -3.19 -7.01 22.68
C ARG A 315 -1.76 -6.52 22.47
N ILE A 316 -1.38 -5.42 23.14
CA ILE A 316 -0.07 -4.77 22.92
C ILE A 316 1.08 -5.71 23.28
N GLU A 317 0.99 -6.47 24.37
CA GLU A 317 2.05 -7.43 24.77
C GLU A 317 2.27 -8.53 23.72
N ALA A 318 1.22 -8.92 22.99
CA ALA A 318 1.34 -9.85 21.88
C ALA A 318 2.07 -9.20 20.69
N HIS A 319 1.84 -7.90 20.42
CA HIS A 319 2.55 -7.15 19.40
C HIS A 319 4.04 -7.01 19.73
N GLU A 320 4.37 -6.65 20.99
CA GLU A 320 5.75 -6.57 21.49
C GLU A 320 6.46 -7.93 21.43
N ALA A 321 5.75 -9.02 21.73
CA ALA A 321 6.33 -10.35 21.61
C ALA A 321 6.73 -10.69 20.17
N VAL A 322 5.89 -10.31 19.18
CA VAL A 322 6.22 -10.50 17.76
C VAL A 322 7.46 -9.69 17.38
N THR A 323 7.56 -8.42 17.81
CA THR A 323 8.72 -7.59 17.48
C THR A 323 9.99 -8.12 18.12
N ALA A 324 9.94 -8.56 19.38
CA ALA A 324 11.08 -9.17 20.07
C ALA A 324 11.60 -10.42 19.35
N TYR A 325 10.73 -11.38 19.01
CA TYR A 325 11.15 -12.53 18.21
C TYR A 325 11.69 -12.13 16.83
N SER A 326 11.15 -11.07 16.21
CA SER A 326 11.66 -10.63 14.91
C SER A 326 13.10 -10.12 14.97
N ARG A 327 13.46 -9.39 16.04
CA ARG A 327 14.83 -8.92 16.25
C ARG A 327 15.78 -10.10 16.48
N GLU A 328 15.39 -11.02 17.35
CA GLU A 328 16.14 -12.25 17.64
C GLU A 328 16.41 -13.06 16.35
N LEU A 329 15.39 -13.29 15.52
CA LEU A 329 15.55 -14.08 14.30
C LEU A 329 16.40 -13.37 13.24
N LEU A 330 16.33 -12.04 13.15
CA LEU A 330 17.19 -11.27 12.24
C LEU A 330 18.65 -11.30 12.71
N LEU A 331 18.90 -11.26 14.03
CA LEU A 331 20.23 -11.43 14.61
C LEU A 331 20.79 -12.82 14.30
N GLN A 332 20.00 -13.88 14.52
CA GLN A 332 20.41 -15.24 14.17
C GLN A 332 20.73 -15.39 12.68
N ALA A 333 19.91 -14.80 11.80
CA ALA A 333 20.17 -14.82 10.35
C ALA A 333 21.48 -14.12 9.99
N LYS A 334 21.75 -12.96 10.62
CA LYS A 334 23.01 -12.23 10.47
C LYS A 334 24.21 -13.08 10.93
N GLU A 335 24.11 -13.71 12.10
CA GLU A 335 25.19 -14.54 12.65
C GLU A 335 25.54 -15.71 11.73
N VAL A 336 24.52 -16.41 11.21
CA VAL A 336 24.71 -17.50 10.24
C VAL A 336 25.42 -17.00 8.99
N ALA A 337 25.02 -15.83 8.46
CA ALA A 337 25.64 -15.25 7.28
C ALA A 337 27.12 -14.89 7.53
N GLU A 338 27.43 -14.24 8.65
CA GLU A 338 28.80 -13.85 9.00
C GLU A 338 29.71 -15.06 9.25
N GLN A 339 29.20 -16.11 9.90
CA GLN A 339 29.93 -17.37 10.10
C GLN A 339 30.30 -18.06 8.78
N GLN A 340 29.50 -17.84 7.72
CA GLN A 340 29.79 -18.37 6.38
C GLN A 340 30.60 -17.39 5.50
N GLY A 341 31.12 -16.30 6.08
CA GLY A 341 31.98 -15.34 5.42
C GLY A 341 31.25 -14.29 4.57
N TYR A 342 29.93 -14.13 4.76
CA TYR A 342 29.20 -13.01 4.16
C TYR A 342 29.34 -11.76 5.02
N ARG A 343 29.48 -10.62 4.37
CA ARG A 343 29.44 -9.31 5.03
C ARG A 343 28.03 -8.74 4.96
N LEU A 344 27.51 -8.28 6.10
CA LEU A 344 26.27 -7.51 6.16
C LEU A 344 26.49 -6.08 5.67
N LEU A 345 25.72 -5.67 4.65
CA LEU A 345 25.69 -4.29 4.15
C LEU A 345 24.53 -3.49 4.73
N HIS A 346 23.37 -4.14 4.89
CA HIS A 346 22.16 -3.55 5.44
C HIS A 346 21.25 -4.66 5.93
N ALA A 347 20.41 -4.37 6.92
CA ALA A 347 19.24 -5.18 7.23
C ALA A 347 18.13 -4.28 7.78
N ILE A 348 16.90 -4.56 7.38
CA ILE A 348 15.73 -3.80 7.81
C ILE A 348 14.58 -4.78 8.03
N VAL A 349 14.17 -4.93 9.29
CA VAL A 349 13.05 -5.77 9.68
C VAL A 349 13.21 -7.24 9.26
N ASP A 350 12.68 -7.62 8.11
CA ASP A 350 12.61 -8.98 7.59
C ASP A 350 13.60 -9.26 6.45
N SER A 351 14.36 -8.25 6.00
CA SER A 351 15.27 -8.37 4.87
C SER A 351 16.74 -8.10 5.25
N LEU A 352 17.66 -8.81 4.59
CA LEU A 352 19.11 -8.66 4.69
C LEU A 352 19.75 -8.43 3.31
N TRP A 353 20.73 -7.54 3.24
CA TRP A 353 21.60 -7.34 2.09
C TRP A 353 23.02 -7.78 2.46
N LEU A 354 23.46 -8.83 1.79
CA LEU A 354 24.68 -9.57 2.10
C LEU A 354 25.58 -9.60 0.88
N VAL A 355 26.89 -9.51 1.10
CA VAL A 355 27.88 -9.64 0.01
C VAL A 355 28.97 -10.61 0.42
N LYS A 356 29.37 -11.45 -0.53
CA LYS A 356 30.54 -12.31 -0.43
C LYS A 356 31.24 -12.32 -1.79
N PRO A 357 32.52 -11.92 -1.88
CA PRO A 357 33.24 -11.88 -3.15
C PRO A 357 33.16 -13.21 -3.91
N GLY A 358 32.75 -13.17 -5.17
CA GLY A 358 32.62 -14.35 -6.03
C GLY A 358 31.40 -15.24 -5.73
N ALA A 359 30.52 -14.84 -4.80
CA ALA A 359 29.31 -15.60 -4.53
C ALA A 359 28.31 -15.48 -5.68
N VAL A 360 27.77 -16.62 -6.09
CA VAL A 360 26.73 -16.74 -7.11
C VAL A 360 25.38 -17.03 -6.44
N ARG A 361 24.30 -17.03 -7.24
CA ARG A 361 22.93 -17.26 -6.76
C ARG A 361 22.80 -18.52 -5.88
N THR A 362 23.42 -19.63 -6.29
CA THR A 362 23.37 -20.90 -5.56
C THR A 362 24.02 -20.83 -4.17
N ASP A 363 25.00 -19.94 -3.96
CA ASP A 363 25.59 -19.70 -2.64
C ASP A 363 24.57 -19.01 -1.71
N TYR A 364 23.85 -18.01 -2.23
CA TYR A 364 22.79 -17.33 -1.48
C TYR A 364 21.60 -18.26 -1.18
N ASP A 365 21.26 -19.17 -2.10
CA ASP A 365 20.19 -20.16 -1.86
C ASP A 365 20.60 -21.14 -0.74
N ARG A 366 21.87 -21.59 -0.71
CA ARG A 366 22.41 -22.41 0.39
C ARG A 366 22.42 -21.66 1.72
N LEU A 367 22.78 -20.39 1.71
CA LEU A 367 22.72 -19.54 2.90
C LEU A 367 21.28 -19.39 3.41
N ALA A 368 20.32 -19.16 2.51
CA ALA A 368 18.91 -19.07 2.86
C ALA A 368 18.38 -20.37 3.50
N GLN A 369 18.84 -21.53 3.01
CA GLN A 369 18.54 -22.81 3.63
C GLN A 369 19.13 -22.90 5.05
N ALA A 370 20.41 -22.57 5.24
CA ALA A 370 21.06 -22.61 6.56
C ALA A 370 20.39 -21.67 7.58
N ILE A 371 19.99 -20.46 7.15
CA ILE A 371 19.22 -19.52 7.99
C ILE A 371 17.85 -20.11 8.32
N THR A 372 17.17 -20.75 7.35
CA THR A 372 15.87 -21.39 7.57
C THR A 372 15.99 -22.53 8.59
N GLU A 373 17.03 -23.35 8.51
CA GLU A 373 17.29 -24.43 9.46
C GLU A 373 17.57 -23.90 10.86
N ARG A 374 18.36 -22.82 10.98
CA ARG A 374 18.71 -22.21 12.27
C ARG A 374 17.52 -21.53 12.95
N THR A 375 16.77 -20.72 12.20
CA THR A 375 15.68 -19.89 12.73
C THR A 375 14.34 -20.64 12.78
N GLY A 376 14.19 -21.65 11.93
CA GLY A 376 12.94 -22.36 11.68
C GLY A 376 11.88 -21.52 10.98
N LEU A 377 12.25 -20.38 10.38
CA LEU A 377 11.40 -19.58 9.51
C LEU A 377 11.96 -19.58 8.09
N SER A 378 11.09 -19.73 7.09
CA SER A 378 11.49 -19.69 5.69
C SER A 378 11.98 -18.30 5.31
N ILE A 379 13.23 -18.23 4.85
CA ILE A 379 13.82 -17.07 4.18
C ILE A 379 14.12 -17.44 2.72
N GLY A 380 13.97 -16.49 1.81
CA GLY A 380 14.21 -16.71 0.39
C GLY A 380 15.11 -15.64 -0.20
N VAL A 381 15.79 -15.97 -1.30
CA VAL A 381 16.58 -15.01 -2.08
C VAL A 381 15.64 -14.26 -3.03
N GLU A 382 15.45 -12.97 -2.78
CA GLU A 382 14.67 -12.09 -3.65
C GLU A 382 15.40 -11.90 -5.00
N GLY A 383 16.71 -11.69 -4.94
CA GLY A 383 17.56 -11.57 -6.12
C GLY A 383 19.00 -11.19 -5.76
N VAL A 384 19.88 -11.24 -6.76
CA VAL A 384 21.26 -10.76 -6.66
C VAL A 384 21.41 -9.49 -7.49
N TYR A 385 22.01 -8.46 -6.93
CA TYR A 385 22.21 -7.19 -7.59
C TYR A 385 23.47 -7.21 -8.45
N HIS A 386 23.34 -6.71 -9.68
CA HIS A 386 24.48 -6.18 -10.44
C HIS A 386 25.14 -5.06 -9.63
N TRP A 387 24.33 -4.08 -9.22
CA TRP A 387 24.75 -3.05 -8.29
C TRP A 387 23.58 -2.56 -7.44
N ILE A 388 23.87 -2.10 -6.22
CA ILE A 388 22.94 -1.41 -5.34
C ILE A 388 23.62 -0.22 -4.68
N GLY A 389 22.96 0.93 -4.69
CA GLY A 389 23.37 2.16 -4.02
C GLY A 389 22.54 2.42 -2.79
N PHE A 390 23.17 2.37 -1.61
CA PHE A 390 22.61 2.88 -0.37
C PHE A 390 22.92 4.37 -0.25
N LEU A 391 21.88 5.20 -0.34
CA LEU A 391 22.04 6.64 -0.47
C LEU A 391 22.07 7.33 0.90
N PRO A 392 22.94 8.33 1.09
CA PRO A 392 22.95 9.08 2.34
C PRO A 392 21.79 10.07 2.43
N SER A 393 21.62 10.65 3.61
CA SER A 393 20.72 11.78 3.83
C SER A 393 21.12 12.98 2.98
N ARG A 394 20.12 13.68 2.45
CA ARG A 394 20.31 14.94 1.70
C ARG A 394 20.91 16.06 2.55
N VAL A 395 20.74 16.02 3.87
CA VAL A 395 21.20 17.06 4.80
C VAL A 395 22.57 16.73 5.36
N ASN A 396 22.86 15.45 5.60
CA ASN A 396 24.13 14.99 6.16
C ASN A 396 24.62 13.76 5.39
N PRO A 397 25.67 13.90 4.55
CA PRO A 397 26.25 12.78 3.79
C PRO A 397 26.77 11.62 4.63
N LEU A 398 27.09 11.85 5.91
CA LEU A 398 27.54 10.81 6.86
C LEU A 398 26.38 10.04 7.48
N MET A 399 25.13 10.48 7.28
CA MET A 399 23.96 9.86 7.89
C MET A 399 23.30 8.89 6.90
N PRO A 400 23.33 7.58 7.17
CA PRO A 400 22.62 6.61 6.37
C PRO A 400 21.11 6.74 6.53
N VAL A 401 20.37 6.43 5.46
CA VAL A 401 18.90 6.40 5.49
C VAL A 401 18.44 4.98 5.14
N PRO A 402 17.95 4.18 6.10
CA PRO A 402 17.62 2.76 5.88
C PRO A 402 16.71 2.50 4.68
N ASN A 403 15.68 3.33 4.50
CA ASN A 403 14.69 3.14 3.43
C ASN A 403 15.04 3.85 2.11
N GLN A 404 16.29 4.26 1.90
CA GLN A 404 16.69 5.02 0.72
C GLN A 404 17.81 4.30 -0.06
N PHE A 405 17.40 3.53 -1.07
CA PHE A 405 18.32 2.79 -1.92
C PHE A 405 17.74 2.54 -3.30
N VAL A 406 18.64 2.32 -4.25
CA VAL A 406 18.32 1.96 -5.63
C VAL A 406 19.29 0.88 -6.11
N GLY A 407 18.80 -0.16 -6.77
CA GLY A 407 19.66 -1.20 -7.31
C GLY A 407 19.05 -1.91 -8.50
N LEU A 408 19.92 -2.51 -9.30
CA LEU A 408 19.58 -3.31 -10.47
C LEU A 408 19.86 -4.79 -10.16
N PHE A 409 18.83 -5.63 -10.25
CA PHE A 409 18.98 -7.08 -10.16
C PHE A 409 19.62 -7.66 -11.42
N ASP A 410 20.21 -8.85 -11.29
CA ASP A 410 20.76 -9.66 -12.37
C ASP A 410 19.74 -10.00 -13.47
N HIS A 411 18.46 -10.16 -13.10
CA HIS A 411 17.34 -10.34 -14.01
C HIS A 411 16.81 -9.02 -14.62
N GLY A 412 17.53 -7.91 -14.43
CA GLY A 412 17.27 -6.62 -15.09
C GLY A 412 16.19 -5.74 -14.46
N ALA A 413 15.52 -6.17 -13.38
CA ALA A 413 14.54 -5.30 -12.72
C ALA A 413 15.24 -4.35 -11.73
N MET A 414 14.74 -3.13 -11.63
CA MET A 414 15.22 -2.17 -10.62
C MET A 414 14.38 -2.21 -9.35
N LYS A 415 15.06 -2.22 -8.20
CA LYS A 415 14.46 -1.96 -6.90
C LYS A 415 14.74 -0.52 -6.48
N ILE A 416 13.68 0.22 -6.18
CA ILE A 416 13.75 1.65 -5.86
C ILE A 416 12.99 1.93 -4.56
N ARG A 417 13.67 2.48 -3.55
CA ARG A 417 13.11 2.84 -2.24
C ARG A 417 13.53 4.25 -1.82
N GLY A 418 12.59 4.98 -1.21
CA GLY A 418 12.87 6.26 -0.51
C GLY A 418 13.11 7.50 -1.36
N ILE A 419 13.35 7.35 -2.67
CA ILE A 419 13.63 8.49 -3.58
C ILE A 419 12.37 9.04 -4.27
N GLU A 420 12.49 10.22 -4.87
CA GLU A 420 11.41 11.08 -5.37
C GLU A 420 10.41 10.40 -6.31
N ILE A 421 10.84 9.47 -7.18
CA ILE A 421 9.99 8.71 -8.11
C ILE A 421 8.91 7.91 -7.39
N ARG A 422 9.16 7.50 -6.13
CA ARG A 422 8.19 6.77 -5.29
C ARG A 422 7.45 7.67 -4.32
N ARG A 423 7.75 8.96 -4.29
CA ARG A 423 7.15 9.92 -3.35
C ARG A 423 5.94 10.60 -3.97
N SER A 424 4.78 10.46 -3.33
CA SER A 424 3.55 11.12 -3.76
C SER A 424 3.62 12.65 -3.69
N ASP A 425 4.54 13.18 -2.88
CA ASP A 425 4.75 14.61 -2.71
C ASP A 425 5.84 15.20 -3.63
N ALA A 426 6.46 14.40 -4.49
CA ALA A 426 7.34 14.92 -5.55
C ALA A 426 6.49 15.42 -6.73
N PRO A 427 6.86 16.55 -7.39
CA PRO A 427 6.23 16.97 -8.63
C PRO A 427 6.35 15.91 -9.74
N PRO A 428 5.33 15.74 -10.62
CA PRO A 428 5.41 14.83 -11.76
C PRO A 428 6.67 15.00 -12.62
N LEU A 429 7.10 16.25 -12.87
CA LEU A 429 8.31 16.54 -13.64
C LEU A 429 9.56 15.92 -13.01
N VAL A 430 9.73 16.06 -11.69
CA VAL A 430 10.88 15.51 -10.95
C VAL A 430 10.88 13.98 -11.02
N ARG A 431 9.71 13.35 -10.90
CA ARG A 431 9.59 11.90 -11.05
C ARG A 431 9.99 11.44 -12.45
N ARG A 432 9.59 12.18 -13.49
CA ARG A 432 9.93 11.87 -14.90
C ARG A 432 11.42 11.98 -15.15
N ALA A 433 12.04 13.08 -14.72
CA ALA A 433 13.48 13.28 -14.81
C ALA A 433 14.27 12.17 -14.10
N GLN A 434 13.89 11.84 -12.86
CA GLN A 434 14.54 10.76 -12.11
C GLN A 434 14.33 9.39 -12.77
N ALA A 435 13.14 9.12 -13.34
CA ALA A 435 12.89 7.87 -14.07
C ALA A 435 13.78 7.72 -15.31
N GLU A 436 13.99 8.79 -16.07
CA GLU A 436 14.87 8.79 -17.24
C GLU A 436 16.34 8.59 -16.87
N MET A 437 16.80 9.27 -15.82
CA MET A 437 18.14 9.05 -15.28
C MET A 437 18.35 7.60 -14.88
N LEU A 438 17.40 7.03 -14.13
CA LEU A 438 17.50 5.64 -13.69
C LEU A 438 17.43 4.66 -14.87
N ARG A 439 16.69 4.97 -15.93
CA ARG A 439 16.70 4.19 -17.17
C ARG A 439 18.09 4.17 -17.82
N CYS A 440 18.78 5.31 -17.86
CA CYS A 440 20.17 5.38 -18.32
C CYS A 440 21.11 4.55 -17.43
N LEU A 441 21.03 4.73 -16.11
CA LEU A 441 21.88 4.00 -15.16
C LEU A 441 21.61 2.48 -15.15
N SER A 442 20.38 2.05 -15.41
CA SER A 442 20.00 0.63 -15.47
C SER A 442 20.65 -0.16 -16.60
N GLN A 443 21.31 0.52 -17.55
CA GLN A 443 22.07 -0.13 -18.60
C GLN A 443 23.44 -0.62 -18.13
N ALA A 444 23.93 -0.13 -16.98
CA ALA A 444 25.19 -0.56 -16.39
C ALA A 444 25.00 -1.80 -15.52
N ARG A 445 25.85 -2.81 -15.71
CA ARG A 445 25.90 -4.06 -14.94
C ARG A 445 27.05 -4.09 -13.93
N THR A 446 28.00 -3.18 -14.06
CA THR A 446 29.12 -2.99 -13.12
C THR A 446 29.19 -1.55 -12.62
N LEU A 447 29.90 -1.31 -11.52
CA LEU A 447 30.14 0.04 -10.98
C LEU A 447 31.01 0.88 -11.90
N VAL A 448 31.88 0.26 -12.70
CA VAL A 448 32.68 0.95 -13.71
C VAL A 448 31.75 1.51 -14.78
N GLU A 449 30.92 0.66 -15.38
CA GLU A 449 29.90 1.08 -16.35
C GLU A 449 28.93 2.10 -15.75
N LEU A 450 28.56 1.92 -14.47
CA LEU A 450 27.65 2.84 -13.79
C LEU A 450 28.26 4.24 -13.70
N ARG A 451 29.55 4.34 -13.39
CA ARG A 451 30.30 5.61 -13.36
C ARG A 451 30.39 6.24 -14.74
N GLU A 452 30.65 5.46 -15.78
CA GLU A 452 30.71 5.94 -17.17
C GLU A 452 29.37 6.49 -17.67
N ARG A 453 28.24 6.02 -17.12
CA ARG A 453 26.90 6.52 -17.43
C ARG A 453 26.51 7.80 -16.68
N ILE A 454 27.23 8.19 -15.62
CA ILE A 454 26.92 9.39 -14.82
C ILE A 454 26.82 10.65 -15.69
N PRO A 455 27.77 10.97 -16.60
CA PRO A 455 27.67 12.16 -17.45
C PRO A 455 26.39 12.19 -18.29
N GLN A 456 25.99 11.04 -18.87
CA GLN A 456 24.77 10.93 -19.65
C GLN A 456 23.51 11.14 -18.79
N ALA A 457 23.48 10.58 -17.57
CA ALA A 457 22.38 10.82 -16.64
C ALA A 457 22.30 12.28 -16.18
N LEU A 458 23.44 12.98 -16.05
CA LEU A 458 23.49 14.40 -15.73
C LEU A 458 22.99 15.27 -16.90
N GLU A 459 23.19 14.87 -18.15
CA GLU A 459 22.61 15.55 -19.31
C GLU A 459 21.08 15.53 -19.28
N THR A 460 20.46 14.44 -18.82
CA THR A 460 19.02 14.40 -18.58
C THR A 460 18.59 15.52 -17.62
N ILE A 461 19.27 15.69 -16.48
CA ILE A 461 18.97 16.79 -15.54
C ILE A 461 19.13 18.14 -16.22
N ARG A 462 20.22 18.35 -16.99
CA ARG A 462 20.48 19.61 -17.70
C ARG A 462 19.36 19.93 -18.70
N ALA A 463 18.83 18.94 -19.40
CA ALA A 463 17.69 19.10 -20.30
C ALA A 463 16.41 19.52 -19.55
N TYR A 464 16.06 18.84 -18.46
CA TYR A 464 14.90 19.20 -17.63
C TYR A 464 15.04 20.59 -16.99
N ARG A 465 16.27 20.97 -16.62
CA ARG A 465 16.57 22.31 -16.11
C ARG A 465 16.33 23.38 -17.18
N ARG A 466 16.78 23.15 -18.43
CA ARG A 466 16.49 24.04 -19.56
C ARG A 466 15.00 24.14 -19.84
N TYR A 467 14.30 23.01 -19.92
CA TYR A 467 12.84 22.96 -20.07
C TYR A 467 12.08 23.81 -19.04
N LEU A 468 12.54 23.80 -17.78
CA LEU A 468 12.02 24.66 -16.72
C LEU A 468 12.38 26.14 -16.91
N GLN A 469 13.62 26.44 -17.26
CA GLN A 469 14.13 27.80 -17.44
C GLN A 469 13.50 28.50 -18.66
N ASP A 470 13.19 27.74 -19.70
CA ASP A 470 12.53 28.19 -20.93
C ASP A 470 11.02 28.38 -20.74
N GLY A 471 10.48 28.05 -19.55
CA GLY A 471 9.09 28.23 -19.20
C GLY A 471 8.12 27.26 -19.89
N LEU A 472 8.63 26.12 -20.38
CA LEU A 472 7.84 25.14 -21.12
C LEU A 472 7.04 24.19 -20.22
N ALA A 473 7.39 24.11 -18.93
CA ALA A 473 6.73 23.21 -17.97
C ALA A 473 5.33 23.70 -17.58
N THR A 474 4.36 22.79 -17.62
CA THR A 474 2.98 23.07 -17.21
C THR A 474 2.82 23.15 -15.69
N VAL A 475 1.76 23.81 -15.22
CA VAL A 475 1.45 23.93 -13.78
C VAL A 475 1.22 22.54 -13.16
N GLU A 476 0.57 21.66 -13.90
CA GLU A 476 0.27 20.29 -13.51
C GLU A 476 1.55 19.46 -13.30
N GLU A 477 2.57 19.67 -14.12
CA GLU A 477 3.87 19.01 -14.01
C GLU A 477 4.69 19.46 -12.79
N LEU A 478 4.43 20.68 -12.30
CA LEU A 478 5.10 21.29 -11.16
C LEU A 478 4.33 21.11 -9.84
N ALA A 479 3.08 20.66 -9.90
CA ALA A 479 2.19 20.59 -8.76
C ALA A 479 2.68 19.59 -7.69
N ILE A 480 2.90 20.09 -6.48
CA ILE A 480 3.14 19.27 -5.29
C ILE A 480 1.80 18.87 -4.70
N THR A 481 1.55 17.57 -4.57
CA THR A 481 0.32 17.04 -4.00
C THR A 481 0.56 16.57 -2.57
N LYS A 482 -0.11 17.18 -1.58
CA LYS A 482 -0.07 16.73 -0.19
C LYS A 482 -1.46 16.57 0.41
N SER A 483 -1.62 15.52 1.21
CA SER A 483 -2.84 15.32 1.99
C SER A 483 -2.68 15.92 3.38
N LEU A 484 -3.67 16.68 3.84
CA LEU A 484 -3.69 17.20 5.20
C LEU A 484 -4.23 16.13 6.16
N ALA A 485 -3.42 15.78 7.15
CA ALA A 485 -3.78 14.81 8.18
C ALA A 485 -4.68 15.42 9.28
N LYS A 486 -4.55 16.73 9.54
CA LYS A 486 -5.30 17.46 10.56
C LYS A 486 -5.99 18.71 9.98
N LYS A 487 -6.81 19.39 10.78
CA LYS A 487 -7.36 20.70 10.41
C LYS A 487 -6.21 21.71 10.34
N PRO A 488 -6.17 22.64 9.36
CA PRO A 488 -5.07 23.61 9.24
C PRO A 488 -4.77 24.38 10.54
N GLN A 489 -5.80 24.75 11.30
CA GLN A 489 -5.68 25.46 12.59
C GLN A 489 -5.00 24.66 13.71
N THR A 490 -4.90 23.33 13.58
CA THR A 490 -4.32 22.44 14.61
C THR A 490 -2.85 22.13 14.39
N TYR A 491 -2.25 22.63 13.30
CA TYR A 491 -0.83 22.47 13.04
C TYR A 491 -0.03 23.50 13.82
N ARG A 492 0.91 23.04 14.67
CA ARG A 492 1.82 23.90 15.44
C ARG A 492 2.87 24.61 14.56
N HIS A 493 3.19 24.05 13.39
CA HIS A 493 4.19 24.60 12.47
C HIS A 493 3.58 24.97 11.12
N GLN A 494 3.96 26.14 10.60
CA GLN A 494 3.55 26.64 9.27
C GLN A 494 4.27 25.90 8.14
N THR A 495 3.80 24.70 7.84
CA THR A 495 4.26 23.95 6.67
C THR A 495 3.65 24.52 5.39
N LEU A 496 4.33 24.39 4.25
CA LEU A 496 3.84 24.88 2.94
C LEU A 496 2.44 24.39 2.59
N SER A 497 2.11 23.14 2.94
CA SER A 497 0.79 22.56 2.72
C SER A 497 -0.29 23.19 3.59
N MET A 498 0.06 23.61 4.80
CA MET A 498 -0.86 24.31 5.70
C MET A 498 -1.13 25.74 5.21
N ILE A 499 -0.08 26.46 4.81
CA ILE A 499 -0.22 27.82 4.23
C ILE A 499 -1.11 27.75 2.98
N ALA A 500 -0.85 26.79 2.08
CA ALA A 500 -1.67 26.55 0.90
C ALA A 500 -3.14 26.27 1.25
N ALA A 501 -3.39 25.46 2.28
CA ALA A 501 -4.74 25.14 2.73
C ALA A 501 -5.48 26.34 3.35
N GLN A 502 -4.78 27.17 4.12
CA GLN A 502 -5.36 28.38 4.71
C GLN A 502 -5.73 29.41 3.66
N GLU A 503 -4.86 29.63 2.67
CA GLU A 503 -5.16 30.54 1.56
C GLU A 503 -6.35 30.06 0.70
N LEU A 504 -6.49 28.74 0.49
CA LEU A 504 -7.67 28.18 -0.18
C LEU A 504 -8.96 28.39 0.61
N LEU A 505 -8.92 28.21 1.93
CA LEU A 505 -10.06 28.48 2.81
C LEU A 505 -10.43 29.97 2.80
N ALA A 506 -9.43 30.86 2.80
CA ALA A 506 -9.65 32.31 2.70
C ALA A 506 -10.32 32.72 1.37
N ARG A 507 -10.12 31.94 0.31
CA ARG A 507 -10.78 32.13 -1.00
C ARG A 507 -12.15 31.43 -1.12
N GLY A 508 -12.73 30.97 -0.01
CA GLY A 508 -14.04 30.34 0.01
C GLY A 508 -14.08 28.93 -0.60
N VAL A 509 -12.91 28.34 -0.91
CA VAL A 509 -12.85 26.97 -1.45
C VAL A 509 -13.07 26.00 -0.29
N PRO A 510 -14.15 25.18 -0.31
CA PRO A 510 -14.43 24.27 0.77
C PRO A 510 -13.28 23.27 0.94
N ARG A 511 -13.04 22.87 2.20
CA ARG A 511 -11.94 21.99 2.59
C ARG A 511 -11.91 20.75 1.70
N LYS A 512 -10.88 20.65 0.85
CA LYS A 512 -10.48 19.39 0.23
C LYS A 512 -9.28 18.80 0.95
N ARG A 513 -9.24 17.47 0.97
CA ARG A 513 -8.26 16.68 1.71
C ARG A 513 -6.88 16.68 1.06
N VAL A 514 -6.84 16.88 -0.24
CA VAL A 514 -5.64 16.95 -1.07
C VAL A 514 -5.48 18.38 -1.53
N THR A 515 -4.33 18.97 -1.22
CA THR A 515 -3.94 20.31 -1.65
C THR A 515 -2.82 20.17 -2.68
N ARG A 516 -3.02 20.77 -3.84
CA ARG A 516 -1.99 20.94 -4.86
C ARG A 516 -1.46 22.36 -4.79
N PHE A 517 -0.15 22.53 -4.81
CA PHE A 517 0.48 23.84 -4.74
C PHE A 517 1.84 23.85 -5.44
N ILE A 518 2.25 25.04 -5.88
CA ILE A 518 3.60 25.31 -6.41
C ILE A 518 4.27 26.33 -5.48
N THR A 519 5.57 26.14 -5.26
CA THR A 519 6.38 27.06 -4.43
C THR A 519 7.46 27.71 -5.28
N SER A 520 7.56 29.04 -5.25
CA SER A 520 8.76 29.73 -5.75
C SER A 520 9.72 29.99 -4.58
N SER A 521 11.00 29.65 -4.76
CA SER A 521 11.97 29.48 -3.67
C SER A 521 12.45 30.78 -3.03
N ARG A 522 12.07 31.97 -3.52
CA ARG A 522 12.73 33.21 -3.06
C ARG A 522 12.24 33.79 -1.73
N THR A 523 11.08 33.39 -1.21
CA THR A 523 10.58 33.97 0.07
C THR A 523 9.75 33.04 0.97
N ARG A 524 9.50 31.77 0.63
CA ARG A 524 8.48 30.94 1.31
C ARG A 524 7.08 31.62 1.42
N ARG A 525 6.85 32.74 0.72
CA ARG A 525 5.69 33.64 0.86
C ARG A 525 4.87 33.82 -0.42
N ARG A 526 5.32 33.29 -1.57
CA ARG A 526 4.50 33.23 -2.79
C ARG A 526 4.18 31.79 -3.13
N LEU A 527 3.03 31.34 -2.64
CA LEU A 527 2.33 30.17 -3.16
C LEU A 527 1.60 30.61 -4.42
N ILE A 528 1.96 30.02 -5.56
CA ILE A 528 1.07 30.06 -6.73
C ILE A 528 0.05 28.96 -6.47
N LEU A 529 -1.12 29.36 -5.97
CA LEU A 529 -2.23 28.45 -5.77
C LEU A 529 -3.02 28.32 -7.06
N GLN A 530 -2.96 27.14 -7.65
CA GLN A 530 -4.02 26.70 -8.55
C GLN A 530 -5.00 25.90 -7.69
N THR A 531 -6.16 26.49 -7.41
CA THR A 531 -7.33 25.65 -7.20
C THR A 531 -7.66 25.04 -8.55
N VAL A 532 -7.94 23.74 -8.61
CA VAL A 532 -8.39 23.04 -9.83
C VAL A 532 -9.83 23.46 -10.19
N TYR A 533 -10.08 24.76 -10.22
CA TYR A 533 -11.30 25.41 -10.65
C TYR A 533 -10.89 26.51 -11.63
N GLY A 534 -11.47 26.48 -12.82
CA GLY A 534 -10.93 27.07 -14.03
C GLY A 534 -10.70 28.59 -14.02
N ARG A 535 -9.92 28.97 -15.03
CA ARG A 535 -9.47 30.31 -15.45
C ARG A 535 -8.58 31.08 -14.48
N TRP A 536 -7.46 31.56 -15.03
CA TRP A 536 -6.78 32.75 -14.52
C TRP A 536 -7.79 33.90 -14.50
N PRO A 537 -7.79 34.79 -13.49
CA PRO A 537 -8.38 36.10 -13.66
C PRO A 537 -7.69 36.74 -14.87
N ASP A 538 -8.46 37.25 -15.83
CA ASP A 538 -7.98 37.87 -17.08
C ASP A 538 -7.10 39.13 -16.86
N SER A 539 -6.63 39.39 -15.63
CA SER A 539 -5.86 40.56 -15.25
C SER A 539 -4.35 40.31 -15.06
N MET A 540 -3.79 39.18 -15.51
CA MET A 540 -2.34 39.03 -15.64
C MET A 540 -1.98 38.41 -16.98
N GLY A 541 -1.48 39.25 -17.90
CA GLY A 541 -1.10 38.85 -19.25
C GLY A 541 0.04 37.82 -19.30
N PRO A 542 0.23 37.15 -20.46
CA PRO A 542 0.99 35.89 -20.55
C PRO A 542 2.52 36.00 -20.43
N GLY A 543 3.09 37.17 -20.14
CA GLY A 543 4.51 37.43 -20.45
C GLY A 543 5.45 37.84 -19.31
N ALA A 544 4.99 38.17 -18.10
CA ALA A 544 5.80 39.04 -17.24
C ALA A 544 6.39 38.46 -15.94
N ALA A 545 6.09 37.22 -15.53
CA ALA A 545 6.48 36.73 -14.20
C ALA A 545 7.41 35.51 -14.15
N MET A 546 7.75 34.89 -15.30
CA MET A 546 8.57 33.66 -15.32
C MET A 546 10.08 33.89 -15.47
N SER A 547 10.55 35.10 -15.82
CA SER A 547 11.92 35.27 -16.32
C SER A 547 13.02 35.54 -15.27
N ARG A 548 12.74 35.75 -13.98
CA ARG A 548 13.81 36.13 -13.02
C ARG A 548 13.63 35.60 -11.60
N SER A 549 13.67 34.30 -11.34
CA SER A 549 14.03 33.81 -9.98
C SER A 549 14.40 32.32 -9.78
N MET A 550 14.37 31.46 -10.80
CA MET A 550 14.61 30.01 -10.63
C MET A 550 16.08 29.56 -10.84
N THR A 551 17.06 30.37 -10.44
CA THR A 551 18.49 30.03 -10.68
C THR A 551 19.16 29.27 -9.52
N THR A 552 18.50 29.08 -8.38
CA THR A 552 19.12 28.44 -7.21
C THR A 552 18.17 27.44 -6.55
N CYS A 553 18.05 26.26 -7.15
CA CYS A 553 17.61 24.99 -6.54
C CYS A 553 17.58 23.89 -7.61
N PHE A 554 18.74 23.51 -8.13
CA PHE A 554 18.99 22.23 -8.80
C PHE A 554 20.44 21.84 -8.57
#